data_AF-A0A7C8RQI7-F1
#
_entry.id   AF-A0A7C8RQI7-F1
#
_cell.length_a   1.000
_cell.length_b   1.000
_cell.length_c   1.000
_cell.angle_alpha   90.00
_cell.angle_beta   90.00
_cell.angle_gamma   90.00
#
_symmetry.space_group_name_H-M   'P 1'
#
loop_
_entity.id
_entity.type
_entity.pdbx_description
1 polymer ?
#
loop_
_entity_poly.entity_id
_entity_poly.type
_entity_poly.pdbx_seq_one_letter_code
_entity_poly.pdbx_strand_id
1 'polypeptide(L)'
;MAALPSFSNILEIPHSSPSILQLLQHAVNDVQLVAAGELDIFSFYKQTDPLATTVLFSLVLSTFVFILSEITRNFSQVDRLWSILPAAYIVHYSVWANINNLRTDRIDTAAVVAVIWSIRLTYNYWRKGGYQWSSEDYRWEIVRKAIGGPAFFLLNLTFISFGQNILLVAITTPVYLFLILTKNFPQTDVNTTADVVFSRLMALAVILEFFADQQQWAYHQNKEKFKKTGAVPLGWDKKELERGFLYSGLWAFSRHPNFVGEQLFWALLYQWSAFITDSVYNWTGVGALGYLLLFQGSTWLTEVITSSKYKDYKVYQKHVSMFLPRVSAVKEGGFYFPEEEAEENKNK
;
A
#
# COMPACT_ATOMS: atom_id res chain seq x y z
N MET A 1 30.43 -12.19 -10.70
CA MET A 1 29.05 -12.57 -10.32
C MET A 1 28.65 -11.72 -9.11
N ALA A 2 28.15 -10.52 -9.37
CA ALA A 2 27.33 -9.82 -8.40
C ALA A 2 26.44 -8.87 -9.20
N ALA A 3 25.18 -9.25 -9.36
CA ALA A 3 24.16 -8.40 -9.96
C ALA A 3 23.94 -7.13 -9.13
N LEU A 4 24.27 -7.18 -7.84
CA LEU A 4 24.18 -6.09 -6.88
C LEU A 4 25.49 -5.28 -6.81
N PRO A 5 25.41 -3.95 -6.61
CA PRO A 5 26.57 -3.07 -6.47
C PRO A 5 27.48 -3.46 -5.30
N SER A 6 28.77 -3.12 -5.41
CA SER A 6 29.78 -3.33 -4.38
C SER A 6 30.13 -2.03 -3.67
N PHE A 7 30.19 -2.04 -2.33
CA PHE A 7 30.51 -0.87 -1.52
C PHE A 7 31.62 -1.19 -0.52
N SER A 8 32.44 -0.18 -0.22
CA SER A 8 33.54 -0.32 0.75
C SER A 8 33.13 0.13 2.15
N ASN A 9 32.13 1.01 2.23
CA ASN A 9 31.61 1.58 3.46
C ASN A 9 30.07 1.52 3.46
N ILE A 10 29.47 1.17 4.61
CA ILE A 10 28.01 1.10 4.79
C ILE A 10 27.33 2.43 4.46
N LEU A 11 28.00 3.56 4.74
CA LEU A 11 27.51 4.91 4.52
C LEU A 11 27.36 5.26 3.02
N GLU A 12 27.95 4.46 2.11
CA GLU A 12 27.80 4.65 0.65
C GLU A 12 26.45 4.12 0.14
N ILE A 13 25.91 3.07 0.77
CA ILE A 13 24.66 2.39 0.37
C ILE A 13 23.46 3.35 0.26
N PRO A 14 23.12 4.16 1.28
CA PRO A 14 21.90 4.97 1.27
C PRO A 14 21.89 6.07 0.20
N HIS A 15 23.07 6.47 -0.29
CA HIS A 15 23.25 7.54 -1.27
C HIS A 15 23.46 7.04 -2.71
N SER A 16 23.63 5.73 -2.89
CA SER A 16 23.95 5.13 -4.19
C SER A 16 22.69 4.60 -4.88
N SER A 17 21.84 5.50 -5.37
CA SER A 17 20.67 5.10 -6.15
C SER A 17 21.11 4.46 -7.48
N PRO A 18 20.60 3.27 -7.84
CA PRO A 18 20.97 2.64 -9.11
C PRO A 18 20.40 3.44 -10.29
N SER A 19 21.13 3.46 -11.40
CA SER A 19 20.60 4.00 -12.65
C SER A 19 19.58 3.02 -13.22
N ILE A 20 18.29 3.35 -13.11
CA ILE A 20 17.19 2.51 -13.62
C ILE A 20 17.35 2.23 -15.12
N LEU A 21 17.84 3.21 -15.89
CA LEU A 21 18.09 3.02 -17.32
C LEU A 21 19.17 1.96 -17.57
N GLN A 22 20.27 1.99 -16.81
CA GLN A 22 21.34 0.99 -16.95
C GLN A 22 20.84 -0.39 -16.51
N LEU A 23 20.13 -0.47 -15.37
CA LEU A 23 19.52 -1.72 -14.90
C LEU A 23 18.61 -2.34 -15.97
N LEU A 24 17.75 -1.53 -16.60
CA LEU A 24 16.87 -1.98 -17.67
C LEU A 24 17.63 -2.39 -18.93
N GLN A 25 18.65 -1.62 -19.32
CA GLN A 25 19.46 -1.97 -20.49
C GLN A 25 20.12 -3.34 -20.32
N HIS A 26 20.69 -3.61 -19.14
CA HIS A 26 21.27 -4.92 -18.83
C HIS A 26 20.21 -6.02 -18.84
N ALA A 27 19.08 -5.83 -18.15
CA ALA A 27 18.02 -6.84 -18.12
C ALA A 27 17.43 -7.14 -19.51
N VAL A 28 17.26 -6.12 -20.37
CA VAL A 28 16.76 -6.30 -21.74
C VAL A 28 17.77 -7.05 -22.61
N ASN A 29 19.07 -6.74 -22.49
CA ASN A 29 20.11 -7.49 -23.20
C ASN A 29 20.09 -8.96 -22.80
N ASP A 30 19.99 -9.27 -21.50
CA ASP A 30 19.96 -10.65 -21.05
C ASP A 30 18.68 -11.38 -21.50
N VAL A 31 17.54 -10.68 -21.58
CA VAL A 31 16.31 -11.23 -22.19
C VAL A 31 16.50 -11.57 -23.67
N GLN A 32 17.27 -10.76 -24.42
CA GLN A 32 17.58 -11.08 -25.82
C GLN A 32 18.46 -12.33 -25.93
N LEU A 33 19.43 -12.50 -25.02
CA LEU A 33 20.25 -13.73 -24.96
C LEU A 33 19.40 -14.96 -24.62
N VAL A 34 18.42 -14.82 -23.73
CA VAL A 34 17.46 -15.90 -23.43
C VAL A 34 16.63 -16.23 -24.67
N ALA A 35 16.12 -15.22 -25.38
CA ALA A 35 15.34 -15.42 -26.59
C ALA A 35 16.15 -16.07 -27.74
N ALA A 36 17.47 -15.81 -27.78
CA ALA A 36 18.40 -16.42 -28.73
C ALA A 36 18.83 -17.84 -28.33
N GLY A 37 18.48 -18.32 -27.12
CA GLY A 37 18.91 -19.61 -26.60
C GLY A 37 20.36 -19.64 -26.10
N GLU A 38 20.99 -18.47 -25.97
CA GLU A 38 22.37 -18.30 -25.51
C GLU A 38 22.49 -18.25 -23.99
N LEU A 39 21.38 -17.95 -23.29
CA LEU A 39 21.29 -17.90 -21.84
C LEU A 39 20.02 -18.64 -21.38
N ASP A 40 20.13 -19.52 -20.39
CA ASP A 40 18.94 -20.15 -19.82
C ASP A 40 18.21 -19.22 -18.84
N ILE A 41 16.90 -19.41 -18.67
CA ILE A 41 16.05 -18.54 -17.82
C ILE A 41 16.52 -18.51 -16.37
N PHE A 42 17.03 -19.64 -15.84
CA PHE A 42 17.48 -19.71 -14.46
C PHE A 42 18.79 -18.93 -14.27
N SER A 43 19.73 -19.06 -15.19
CA SER A 43 20.95 -18.24 -15.23
C SER A 43 20.65 -16.76 -15.39
N PHE A 44 19.72 -16.39 -16.28
CA PHE A 44 19.22 -15.02 -16.41
C PHE A 44 18.72 -14.48 -15.07
N TYR A 45 17.77 -15.19 -14.44
CA TYR A 45 17.17 -14.78 -13.18
C TYR A 45 18.23 -14.61 -12.08
N LYS A 46 19.16 -15.57 -11.98
CA LYS A 46 20.21 -15.57 -10.97
C LYS A 46 21.24 -14.44 -11.15
N GLN A 47 21.59 -14.12 -12.39
CA GLN A 47 22.66 -13.17 -12.72
C GLN A 47 22.17 -11.73 -12.92
N THR A 48 20.87 -11.52 -13.14
CA THR A 48 20.26 -10.19 -13.29
C THR A 48 19.98 -9.55 -11.93
N ASP A 49 20.12 -8.23 -11.85
CA ASP A 49 19.81 -7.49 -10.62
C ASP A 49 18.32 -7.68 -10.25
N PRO A 50 18.02 -7.98 -8.97
CA PRO A 50 16.65 -8.27 -8.55
C PRO A 50 15.71 -7.06 -8.67
N LEU A 51 16.21 -5.83 -8.55
CA LEU A 51 15.44 -4.62 -8.83
C LEU A 51 15.22 -4.45 -10.33
N ALA A 52 16.22 -4.74 -11.18
CA ALA A 52 16.07 -4.68 -12.63
C ALA A 52 14.97 -5.62 -13.14
N THR A 53 14.96 -6.88 -12.66
CA THR A 53 13.89 -7.84 -12.97
C THR A 53 12.52 -7.36 -12.49
N THR A 54 12.45 -6.76 -11.31
CA THR A 54 11.20 -6.20 -10.75
C THR A 54 10.67 -5.03 -11.59
N VAL A 55 11.55 -4.08 -11.96
CA VAL A 55 11.17 -2.93 -12.81
C VAL A 55 10.75 -3.41 -14.20
N LEU A 56 11.49 -4.32 -14.81
CA LEU A 56 11.13 -4.89 -16.12
C LEU A 56 9.77 -5.57 -16.07
N PHE A 57 9.54 -6.42 -15.07
CA PHE A 57 8.25 -7.08 -14.86
C PHE A 57 7.11 -6.06 -14.67
N SER A 58 7.34 -5.02 -13.86
CA SER A 58 6.38 -3.94 -13.64
C SER A 58 6.05 -3.18 -14.93
N LEU A 59 7.02 -2.92 -15.82
CA LEU A 59 6.79 -2.25 -17.09
C LEU A 59 5.98 -3.10 -18.07
N VAL A 60 6.30 -4.40 -18.15
CA VAL A 60 5.53 -5.37 -18.94
C VAL A 60 4.09 -5.42 -18.41
N LEU A 61 3.91 -5.58 -17.09
CA LEU A 61 2.59 -5.63 -16.46
C LEU A 61 1.82 -4.32 -16.63
N SER A 62 2.48 -3.16 -16.54
CA SER A 62 1.86 -1.85 -16.78
C SER A 62 1.31 -1.74 -18.19
N THR A 63 2.04 -2.29 -19.18
CA THR A 63 1.59 -2.34 -20.58
C THR A 63 0.34 -3.21 -20.72
N PHE A 64 0.32 -4.38 -20.08
CA PHE A 64 -0.86 -5.25 -20.04
C PHE A 64 -2.04 -4.59 -19.36
N VAL A 65 -1.84 -3.95 -18.20
CA VAL A 65 -2.87 -3.21 -17.45
C VAL A 65 -3.45 -2.10 -18.33
N PHE A 66 -2.60 -1.32 -19.01
CA PHE A 66 -3.02 -0.26 -19.90
C PHE A 66 -3.90 -0.80 -21.05
N ILE A 67 -3.38 -1.77 -21.81
CA ILE A 67 -4.12 -2.37 -22.93
C ILE A 67 -5.45 -2.97 -22.46
N LEU A 68 -5.42 -3.73 -21.37
CA LEU A 68 -6.61 -4.39 -20.84
C LEU A 68 -7.65 -3.39 -20.34
N SER A 69 -7.23 -2.32 -19.66
CA SER A 69 -8.13 -1.27 -19.18
C SER A 69 -8.80 -0.52 -20.34
N GLU A 70 -8.10 -0.28 -21.44
CA GLU A 70 -8.66 0.36 -22.63
C GLU A 70 -9.64 -0.56 -23.38
N ILE A 71 -9.34 -1.86 -23.48
CA ILE A 71 -10.23 -2.86 -24.11
C ILE A 71 -11.51 -3.04 -23.27
N THR A 72 -11.36 -3.23 -21.97
CA THR A 72 -12.48 -3.54 -21.06
C THR A 72 -13.25 -2.32 -20.60
N ARG A 73 -12.67 -1.12 -20.77
CA ARG A 73 -13.13 0.15 -20.18
C ARG A 73 -13.31 0.07 -18.66
N ASN A 74 -12.54 -0.81 -18.02
CA ASN A 74 -12.43 -0.96 -16.59
C ASN A 74 -11.02 -0.56 -16.15
N PHE A 75 -10.90 0.54 -15.41
CA PHE A 75 -9.62 1.14 -15.03
C PHE A 75 -9.12 0.68 -13.65
N SER A 76 -9.87 -0.23 -13.02
CA SER A 76 -9.50 -0.91 -11.77
C SER A 76 -8.65 -2.17 -11.99
N GLN A 77 -8.07 -2.36 -13.19
CA GLN A 77 -7.14 -3.46 -13.42
C GLN A 77 -5.95 -3.39 -12.47
N VAL A 78 -5.39 -2.19 -12.26
CA VAL A 78 -4.30 -2.00 -11.30
C VAL A 78 -4.77 -2.23 -9.86
N ASP A 79 -6.00 -1.80 -9.50
CA ASP A 79 -6.57 -1.94 -8.15
C ASP A 79 -6.57 -3.40 -7.66
N ARG A 80 -6.74 -4.36 -8.58
CA ARG A 80 -6.66 -5.81 -8.29
C ARG A 80 -5.25 -6.30 -7.95
N LEU A 81 -4.23 -5.59 -8.40
CA LEU A 81 -2.82 -5.94 -8.26
C LEU A 81 -2.20 -5.35 -6.99
N TRP A 82 -2.77 -4.26 -6.46
CA TRP A 82 -2.28 -3.54 -5.28
C TRP A 82 -2.01 -4.44 -4.08
N SER A 83 -2.92 -5.39 -3.80
CA SER A 83 -2.80 -6.26 -2.64
C SER A 83 -1.81 -7.40 -2.81
N ILE A 84 -1.27 -7.61 -4.01
CA ILE A 84 -0.47 -8.79 -4.36
C ILE A 84 0.97 -8.39 -4.69
N LEU A 85 1.16 -7.41 -5.58
CA LEU A 85 2.47 -7.10 -6.16
C LEU A 85 3.53 -6.69 -5.14
N PRO A 86 3.26 -5.83 -4.14
CA PRO A 86 4.31 -5.43 -3.20
C PRO A 86 4.89 -6.61 -2.43
N ALA A 87 4.03 -7.53 -1.96
CA ALA A 87 4.49 -8.74 -1.29
C ALA A 87 5.21 -9.69 -2.27
N ALA A 88 4.71 -9.83 -3.50
CA ALA A 88 5.38 -10.64 -4.53
C ALA A 88 6.79 -10.13 -4.86
N TYR A 89 6.99 -8.82 -4.93
CA TYR A 89 8.31 -8.21 -5.16
C TYR A 89 9.26 -8.43 -3.97
N ILE A 90 8.76 -8.28 -2.73
CA ILE A 90 9.57 -8.54 -1.52
C ILE A 90 9.93 -10.04 -1.42
N VAL A 91 9.00 -10.94 -1.73
CA VAL A 91 9.27 -12.39 -1.78
C VAL A 91 10.27 -12.71 -2.90
N HIS A 92 10.15 -12.08 -4.07
CA HIS A 92 11.13 -12.19 -5.14
C HIS A 92 12.55 -11.82 -4.68
N TYR A 93 12.71 -10.76 -3.89
CA TYR A 93 14.00 -10.40 -3.29
C TYR A 93 14.54 -11.50 -2.36
N SER A 94 13.70 -12.10 -1.53
CA SER A 94 14.06 -13.25 -0.67
C SER A 94 14.49 -14.47 -1.50
N VAL A 95 13.72 -14.83 -2.52
CA VAL A 95 14.00 -15.97 -3.41
C VAL A 95 15.31 -15.77 -4.15
N TRP A 96 15.52 -14.59 -4.71
CA TRP A 96 16.76 -14.24 -5.41
C TRP A 96 17.99 -14.33 -4.50
N ALA A 97 17.87 -13.87 -3.25
CA ALA A 97 18.95 -13.96 -2.27
C ALA A 97 19.29 -15.41 -1.91
N ASN A 98 18.27 -16.24 -1.66
CA ASN A 98 18.44 -17.66 -1.36
C ASN A 98 19.15 -18.41 -2.50
N ILE A 99 18.73 -18.20 -3.76
CA ILE A 99 19.35 -18.83 -4.94
C ILE A 99 20.82 -18.40 -5.12
N ASN A 100 21.17 -17.20 -4.67
CA ASN A 100 22.52 -16.66 -4.69
C ASN A 100 23.32 -16.96 -3.40
N ASN A 101 22.81 -17.80 -2.49
CA ASN A 101 23.44 -18.14 -1.21
C ASN A 101 23.78 -16.92 -0.35
N LEU A 102 22.96 -15.88 -0.42
CA LEU A 102 23.04 -14.73 0.47
C LEU A 102 22.23 -15.01 1.73
N ARG A 103 22.66 -14.46 2.85
CA ARG A 103 21.90 -14.51 4.10
C ARG A 103 20.57 -13.74 3.94
N THR A 104 19.48 -14.29 4.45
CA THR A 104 18.11 -13.79 4.14
C THR A 104 17.28 -13.35 5.35
N ASP A 105 17.75 -13.52 6.59
CA ASP A 105 16.93 -13.35 7.81
C ASP A 105 16.07 -12.08 7.84
N ARG A 106 16.68 -10.93 7.54
CA ARG A 106 16.01 -9.63 7.52
C ARG A 106 15.01 -9.50 6.36
N ILE A 107 15.40 -10.00 5.18
CA ILE A 107 14.59 -9.97 3.97
C ILE A 107 13.37 -10.88 4.14
N ASP A 108 13.58 -12.07 4.71
CA ASP A 108 12.53 -13.05 5.01
C ASP A 108 11.58 -12.52 6.07
N THR A 109 12.08 -11.82 7.09
CA THR A 109 11.23 -11.14 8.08
C THR A 109 10.32 -10.09 7.41
N ALA A 110 10.88 -9.24 6.54
CA ALA A 110 10.09 -8.28 5.78
C ALA A 110 9.09 -8.98 4.84
N ALA A 111 9.48 -10.08 4.19
CA ALA A 111 8.63 -10.88 3.32
C ALA A 111 7.45 -11.49 4.08
N VAL A 112 7.67 -12.09 5.24
CA VAL A 112 6.61 -12.65 6.08
C VAL A 112 5.60 -11.57 6.48
N VAL A 113 6.07 -10.42 6.97
CA VAL A 113 5.18 -9.32 7.39
C VAL A 113 4.43 -8.74 6.18
N ALA A 114 5.07 -8.59 5.02
CA ALA A 114 4.42 -8.17 3.77
C ALA A 114 3.40 -9.20 3.25
N VAL A 115 3.65 -10.49 3.39
CA VAL A 115 2.69 -11.56 3.02
C VAL A 115 1.46 -11.51 3.93
N ILE A 116 1.64 -11.29 5.24
CA ILE A 116 0.51 -11.11 6.16
C ILE A 116 -0.33 -9.88 5.76
N TRP A 117 0.32 -8.76 5.46
CA TRP A 117 -0.33 -7.56 4.94
C TRP A 117 -1.11 -7.84 3.64
N SER A 118 -0.50 -8.58 2.71
CA SER A 118 -1.08 -8.95 1.41
C SER A 118 -2.30 -9.85 1.57
N ILE A 119 -2.24 -10.87 2.43
CA ILE A 119 -3.37 -11.75 2.73
C ILE A 119 -4.54 -10.94 3.28
N ARG A 120 -4.28 -10.04 4.25
CA ARG A 120 -5.30 -9.16 4.84
C ARG A 120 -5.94 -8.28 3.76
N LEU A 121 -5.14 -7.59 2.96
CA LEU A 121 -5.67 -6.65 1.96
C LEU A 121 -6.44 -7.38 0.86
N THR A 122 -5.90 -8.51 0.39
CA THR A 122 -6.52 -9.37 -0.63
C THR A 122 -7.87 -9.89 -0.12
N TYR A 123 -7.94 -10.37 1.12
CA TYR A 123 -9.21 -10.80 1.73
C TYR A 123 -10.21 -9.63 1.82
N ASN A 124 -9.77 -8.45 2.26
CA ASN A 124 -10.64 -7.28 2.37
C ASN A 124 -11.17 -6.80 1.01
N TYR A 125 -10.33 -6.84 -0.04
CA TYR A 125 -10.71 -6.47 -1.38
C TYR A 125 -11.64 -7.51 -2.02
N TRP A 126 -11.34 -8.80 -1.84
CA TRP A 126 -12.15 -9.92 -2.31
C TRP A 126 -13.57 -9.91 -1.72
N ARG A 127 -13.71 -9.79 -0.40
CA ARG A 127 -15.03 -9.80 0.24
C ARG A 127 -15.89 -8.62 -0.21
N LYS A 128 -15.28 -7.49 -0.59
CA LYS A 128 -15.95 -6.32 -1.18
C LYS A 128 -16.29 -6.49 -2.66
N GLY A 129 -15.94 -7.61 -3.29
CA GLY A 129 -16.22 -7.91 -4.69
C GLY A 129 -15.19 -7.35 -5.68
N GLY A 130 -14.05 -6.81 -5.20
CA GLY A 130 -13.07 -6.10 -6.04
C GLY A 130 -12.39 -6.95 -7.13
N TYR A 131 -12.38 -8.29 -6.98
CA TYR A 131 -11.88 -9.21 -7.99
C TYR A 131 -12.92 -9.63 -9.04
N GLN A 132 -14.17 -9.17 -8.92
CA GLN A 132 -15.15 -9.38 -9.98
C GLN A 132 -14.72 -8.59 -11.23
N TRP A 133 -14.85 -9.19 -12.40
CA TRP A 133 -14.46 -8.58 -13.67
C TRP A 133 -15.19 -7.27 -13.95
N SER A 134 -16.46 -7.19 -13.55
CA SER A 134 -17.30 -6.00 -13.69
C SER A 134 -17.07 -4.92 -12.63
N SER A 135 -16.33 -5.21 -11.56
CA SER A 135 -16.09 -4.26 -10.47
C SER A 135 -15.13 -3.17 -10.93
N GLU A 136 -15.55 -1.92 -10.85
CA GLU A 136 -14.70 -0.74 -11.07
C GLU A 136 -14.88 0.22 -9.88
N ASP A 137 -13.79 0.85 -9.46
CA ASP A 137 -13.84 1.90 -8.46
C ASP A 137 -14.65 3.09 -9.00
N TYR A 138 -15.73 3.42 -8.28
CA TYR A 138 -16.67 4.48 -8.66
C TYR A 138 -16.01 5.86 -8.84
N ARG A 139 -14.82 6.08 -8.26
CA ARG A 139 -14.08 7.34 -8.39
C ARG A 139 -13.59 7.54 -9.83
N TRP A 140 -13.29 6.48 -10.56
CA TRP A 140 -12.84 6.59 -11.96
C TRP A 140 -13.91 7.20 -12.87
N GLU A 141 -15.18 6.84 -12.68
CA GLU A 141 -16.29 7.45 -13.43
C GLU A 141 -16.40 8.96 -13.16
N ILE A 142 -16.26 9.37 -11.90
CA ILE A 142 -16.33 10.78 -11.48
C ILE A 142 -15.17 11.57 -12.08
N VAL A 143 -13.95 11.04 -12.01
CA VAL A 143 -12.76 11.68 -12.59
C VAL A 143 -12.89 11.77 -14.11
N ARG A 144 -13.32 10.70 -14.78
CA ARG A 144 -13.52 10.67 -16.24
C ARG A 144 -14.52 11.73 -16.70
N LYS A 145 -15.64 11.89 -15.97
CA LYS A 145 -16.63 12.93 -16.25
C LYS A 145 -16.08 14.34 -16.04
N ALA A 146 -15.18 14.53 -15.09
CA ALA A 146 -14.61 15.84 -14.77
C ALA A 146 -13.55 16.31 -15.79
N ILE A 147 -12.68 15.41 -16.27
CA ILE A 147 -11.53 15.78 -17.12
C ILE A 147 -11.73 15.46 -18.61
N GLY A 148 -12.73 14.65 -18.95
CA GLY A 148 -13.02 14.24 -20.33
C GLY A 148 -12.12 13.12 -20.85
N GLY A 149 -12.51 12.53 -21.99
CA GLY A 149 -11.90 11.33 -22.56
C GLY A 149 -10.39 11.43 -22.85
N PRO A 150 -9.90 12.44 -23.59
CA PRO A 150 -8.47 12.55 -23.93
C PRO A 150 -7.57 12.72 -22.70
N ALA A 151 -7.97 13.56 -21.74
CA ALA A 151 -7.21 13.72 -20.50
C ALA A 151 -7.26 12.46 -19.63
N PHE A 152 -8.39 11.75 -19.62
CA PHE A 152 -8.52 10.49 -18.90
C PHE A 152 -7.68 9.37 -19.53
N PHE A 153 -7.55 9.34 -20.85
CA PHE A 153 -6.63 8.42 -21.54
C PHE A 153 -5.17 8.68 -21.12
N LEU A 154 -4.75 9.95 -21.09
CA LEU A 154 -3.41 10.32 -20.61
C LEU A 154 -3.23 9.98 -19.13
N LEU A 155 -4.24 10.21 -18.29
CA LEU A 155 -4.24 9.80 -16.89
C LEU A 155 -4.11 8.27 -16.76
N ASN A 156 -4.81 7.51 -17.61
CA ASN A 156 -4.72 6.07 -17.62
C ASN A 156 -3.31 5.59 -17.96
N LEU A 157 -2.77 6.06 -19.07
CA LEU A 157 -1.43 5.71 -19.53
C LEU A 157 -0.36 6.09 -18.49
N THR A 158 -0.36 7.33 -18.02
CA THR A 158 0.72 7.85 -17.18
C THR A 158 0.61 7.44 -15.72
N PHE A 159 -0.57 7.53 -15.13
CA PHE A 159 -0.77 7.37 -13.69
C PHE A 159 -1.43 6.05 -13.33
N ILE A 160 -2.61 5.73 -13.91
CA ILE A 160 -3.38 4.54 -13.50
C ILE A 160 -2.59 3.26 -13.81
N SER A 161 -2.02 3.18 -15.01
CA SER A 161 -1.32 1.98 -15.46
C SER A 161 0.15 2.00 -15.05
N PHE A 162 0.92 3.00 -15.49
CA PHE A 162 2.36 3.02 -15.21
C PHE A 162 2.70 3.58 -13.82
N GLY A 163 2.20 4.76 -13.47
CA GLY A 163 2.54 5.43 -12.21
C GLY A 163 2.25 4.59 -10.97
N GLN A 164 1.07 3.96 -10.91
CA GLN A 164 0.71 3.09 -9.79
C GLN A 164 1.57 1.82 -9.73
N ASN A 165 1.82 1.12 -10.85
CA ASN A 165 2.69 -0.07 -10.84
C ASN A 165 4.15 0.28 -10.45
N ILE A 166 4.68 1.39 -10.96
CA ILE A 166 6.01 1.89 -10.58
C ILE A 166 6.05 2.23 -9.08
N LEU A 167 4.99 2.82 -8.55
CA LEU A 167 4.88 3.09 -7.11
C LEU A 167 4.88 1.80 -6.28
N LEU A 168 4.19 0.74 -6.75
CA LEU A 168 4.20 -0.58 -6.10
C LEU A 168 5.60 -1.21 -6.08
N VAL A 169 6.44 -0.96 -7.11
CA VAL A 169 7.87 -1.31 -7.04
C VAL A 169 8.58 -0.43 -6.03
N ALA A 170 8.40 0.89 -6.12
CA ALA A 170 9.14 1.88 -5.33
C ALA A 170 9.00 1.66 -3.81
N ILE A 171 7.81 1.33 -3.31
CA ILE A 171 7.58 1.04 -1.87
C ILE A 171 8.30 -0.22 -1.36
N THR A 172 8.75 -1.10 -2.26
CA THR A 172 9.48 -2.33 -1.90
C THR A 172 10.99 -2.16 -1.97
N THR A 173 11.49 -1.07 -2.57
CA THR A 173 12.92 -0.77 -2.68
C THR A 173 13.67 -0.66 -1.34
N PRO A 174 13.05 -0.36 -0.18
CA PRO A 174 13.73 -0.50 1.11
C PRO A 174 14.32 -1.91 1.35
N VAL A 175 13.64 -2.97 0.88
CA VAL A 175 14.13 -4.36 1.00
C VAL A 175 15.29 -4.64 0.05
N TYR A 176 15.34 -3.95 -1.10
CA TYR A 176 16.52 -4.01 -1.97
C TYR A 176 17.78 -3.44 -1.28
N LEU A 177 17.64 -2.44 -0.40
CA LEU A 177 18.77 -2.02 0.45
C LEU A 177 19.18 -3.09 1.46
N PHE A 178 18.24 -3.91 1.96
CA PHE A 178 18.58 -5.04 2.84
C PHE A 178 19.45 -6.06 2.09
N LEU A 179 19.12 -6.33 0.83
CA LEU A 179 19.91 -7.20 -0.05
C LEU A 179 21.32 -6.67 -0.28
N ILE A 180 21.44 -5.39 -0.66
CA ILE A 180 22.73 -4.73 -0.87
C ILE A 180 23.58 -4.81 0.41
N LEU A 181 22.97 -4.50 1.56
CA LEU A 181 23.66 -4.53 2.85
C LEU A 181 24.19 -5.93 3.16
N THR A 182 23.36 -6.97 3.03
CA THR A 182 23.78 -8.35 3.31
C THR A 182 24.87 -8.84 2.36
N LYS A 183 24.80 -8.47 1.08
CA LYS A 183 25.82 -8.84 0.09
C LYS A 183 27.16 -8.15 0.35
N ASN A 184 27.17 -6.89 0.76
CA ASN A 184 28.40 -6.11 0.95
C ASN A 184 29.01 -6.28 2.34
N PHE A 185 28.17 -6.45 3.35
CA PHE A 185 28.56 -6.55 4.75
C PHE A 185 27.90 -7.79 5.39
N PRO A 186 28.32 -9.00 5.00
CA PRO A 186 27.69 -10.25 5.45
C PRO A 186 27.85 -10.52 6.96
N GLN A 187 28.77 -9.81 7.62
CA GLN A 187 28.98 -9.90 9.07
C GLN A 187 28.09 -8.93 9.87
N THR A 188 27.23 -8.14 9.22
CA THR A 188 26.29 -7.27 9.94
C THR A 188 25.39 -8.07 10.86
N ASP A 189 25.05 -7.51 12.00
CA ASP A 189 24.14 -8.17 12.93
C ASP A 189 22.75 -8.34 12.29
N VAL A 190 22.11 -9.46 12.60
CA VAL A 190 20.73 -9.79 12.25
C VAL A 190 19.92 -9.98 13.53
N ASN A 191 18.60 -9.87 13.43
CA ASN A 191 17.71 -9.90 14.60
C ASN A 191 18.11 -8.82 15.64
N THR A 192 18.60 -7.69 15.13
CA THR A 192 18.92 -6.53 15.96
C THR A 192 17.65 -5.99 16.63
N THR A 193 17.82 -5.15 17.66
CA THR A 193 16.69 -4.43 18.26
C THR A 193 15.89 -3.67 17.20
N ALA A 194 16.56 -3.09 16.19
CA ALA A 194 15.89 -2.41 15.09
C ALA A 194 15.02 -3.37 14.26
N ASP A 195 15.56 -4.54 13.90
CA ASP A 195 14.82 -5.56 13.15
C ASP A 195 13.55 -6.02 13.89
N VAL A 196 13.67 -6.20 15.20
CA VAL A 196 12.52 -6.56 16.05
C VAL A 196 11.52 -5.40 16.14
N VAL A 197 11.97 -4.18 16.44
CA VAL A 197 11.07 -3.03 16.63
C VAL A 197 10.32 -2.70 15.35
N PHE A 198 11.00 -2.54 14.22
CA PHE A 198 10.34 -2.17 12.96
C PHE A 198 9.38 -3.26 12.48
N SER A 199 9.79 -4.53 12.48
CA SER A 199 8.91 -5.63 12.06
C SER A 199 7.67 -5.77 12.94
N ARG A 200 7.80 -5.56 14.27
CA ARG A 200 6.66 -5.60 15.20
C ARG A 200 5.74 -4.39 15.05
N LEU A 201 6.28 -3.19 14.83
CA LEU A 201 5.46 -2.01 14.55
C LEU A 201 4.70 -2.16 13.22
N MET A 202 5.33 -2.72 12.19
CA MET A 202 4.65 -3.05 10.94
C MET A 202 3.53 -4.07 11.16
N ALA A 203 3.75 -5.12 11.95
CA ALA A 203 2.70 -6.08 12.29
C ALA A 203 1.55 -5.43 13.08
N LEU A 204 1.84 -4.49 14.00
CA LEU A 204 0.82 -3.72 14.71
C LEU A 204 0.01 -2.82 13.75
N ALA A 205 0.64 -2.25 12.72
CA ALA A 205 -0.06 -1.51 11.67
C ALA A 205 -1.06 -2.41 10.91
N VAL A 206 -0.68 -3.64 10.58
CA VAL A 206 -1.60 -4.63 9.96
C VAL A 206 -2.75 -5.00 10.89
N ILE A 207 -2.51 -5.09 12.20
CA ILE A 207 -3.57 -5.34 13.19
C ILE A 207 -4.57 -4.17 13.23
N LEU A 208 -4.07 -2.93 13.22
CA LEU A 208 -4.92 -1.73 13.12
C LEU A 208 -5.77 -1.75 11.84
N GLU A 209 -5.16 -2.05 10.69
CA GLU A 209 -5.86 -2.20 9.41
C GLU A 209 -6.97 -3.26 9.48
N PHE A 210 -6.65 -4.44 10.04
CA PHE A 210 -7.60 -5.55 10.15
C PHE A 210 -8.85 -5.15 10.94
N PHE A 211 -8.69 -4.53 12.12
CA PHE A 211 -9.82 -4.08 12.92
C PHE A 211 -10.59 -2.93 12.25
N ALA A 212 -9.90 -1.95 11.67
CA ALA A 212 -10.53 -0.83 10.96
C ALA A 212 -11.35 -1.31 9.75
N ASP A 213 -10.79 -2.22 8.95
CA ASP A 213 -11.46 -2.84 7.81
C ASP A 213 -12.67 -3.68 8.26
N GLN A 214 -12.55 -4.43 9.37
CA GLN A 214 -13.65 -5.22 9.91
C GLN A 214 -14.81 -4.35 10.44
N GLN A 215 -14.50 -3.25 11.14
CA GLN A 215 -15.51 -2.28 11.58
C GLN A 215 -16.26 -1.67 10.38
N GLN A 216 -15.52 -1.23 9.35
CA GLN A 216 -16.12 -0.69 8.14
C GLN A 216 -16.99 -1.73 7.42
N TRP A 217 -16.51 -2.96 7.29
CA TRP A 217 -17.26 -4.06 6.67
C TRP A 217 -18.57 -4.34 7.42
N ALA A 218 -18.51 -4.49 8.74
CA ALA A 218 -19.69 -4.74 9.57
C ALA A 218 -20.73 -3.62 9.43
N TYR A 219 -20.29 -2.36 9.48
CA TYR A 219 -21.16 -1.21 9.28
C TYR A 219 -21.88 -1.26 7.94
N HIS A 220 -21.14 -1.43 6.84
CA HIS A 220 -21.73 -1.40 5.50
C HIS A 220 -22.69 -2.57 5.26
N GLN A 221 -22.41 -3.76 5.80
CA GLN A 221 -23.35 -4.88 5.71
C GLN A 221 -24.67 -4.61 6.44
N ASN A 222 -24.59 -4.04 7.65
CA ASN A 222 -25.79 -3.72 8.42
C ASN A 222 -26.57 -2.54 7.81
N LYS A 223 -25.87 -1.53 7.28
CA LYS A 223 -26.50 -0.44 6.52
C LYS A 223 -27.26 -0.94 5.31
N GLU A 224 -26.68 -1.83 4.52
CA GLU A 224 -27.35 -2.39 3.33
C GLU A 224 -28.53 -3.29 3.72
N LYS A 225 -28.43 -4.06 4.81
CA LYS A 225 -29.56 -4.84 5.35
C LYS A 225 -30.71 -3.93 5.80
N PHE A 226 -30.40 -2.85 6.52
CA PHE A 226 -31.39 -1.86 6.97
C PHE A 226 -32.09 -1.20 5.77
N LYS A 227 -31.35 -0.75 4.76
CA LYS A 227 -31.94 -0.19 3.54
C LYS A 227 -32.89 -1.14 2.81
N LYS A 228 -32.57 -2.43 2.77
CA LYS A 228 -33.38 -3.45 2.07
C LYS A 228 -34.63 -3.87 2.84
N THR A 229 -34.55 -3.91 4.17
CA THR A 229 -35.60 -4.52 5.01
C THR A 229 -36.39 -3.51 5.84
N GLY A 230 -35.86 -2.30 6.05
CA GLY A 230 -36.40 -1.32 6.99
C GLY A 230 -36.22 -1.67 8.47
N ALA A 231 -35.78 -2.89 8.79
CA ALA A 231 -35.58 -3.36 10.17
C ALA A 231 -34.17 -3.03 10.65
N VAL A 232 -34.09 -2.46 11.86
CA VAL A 232 -32.81 -2.13 12.52
C VAL A 232 -32.14 -3.43 12.98
N PRO A 233 -30.93 -3.77 12.51
CA PRO A 233 -30.20 -4.95 12.97
C PRO A 233 -29.87 -4.88 14.46
N LEU A 234 -29.83 -6.03 15.14
CA LEU A 234 -29.50 -6.10 16.57
C LEU A 234 -28.11 -5.50 16.83
N GLY A 235 -28.01 -4.66 17.87
CA GLY A 235 -26.76 -4.00 18.27
C GLY A 235 -26.38 -2.78 17.46
N TRP A 236 -27.27 -2.30 16.57
CA TRP A 236 -27.08 -1.07 15.80
C TRP A 236 -28.17 -0.06 16.12
N ASP A 237 -27.81 1.23 16.09
CA ASP A 237 -28.76 2.32 16.26
C ASP A 237 -29.33 2.77 14.90
N LYS A 238 -30.61 3.14 14.88
CA LYS A 238 -31.29 3.61 13.66
C LYS A 238 -30.66 4.90 13.12
N LYS A 239 -30.41 5.90 13.99
CA LYS A 239 -29.81 7.18 13.61
C LYS A 239 -28.42 6.95 13.02
N GLU A 240 -27.60 6.07 13.61
CA GLU A 240 -26.26 5.72 13.08
C GLU A 240 -26.32 5.17 11.65
N LEU A 241 -27.27 4.27 11.37
CA LEU A 241 -27.44 3.70 10.03
C LEU A 241 -28.00 4.73 9.03
N GLU A 242 -28.90 5.61 9.47
CA GLU A 242 -29.48 6.68 8.66
C GLU A 242 -28.46 7.77 8.29
N ARG A 243 -27.46 8.06 9.15
CA ARG A 243 -26.35 8.99 8.82
C ARG A 243 -25.54 8.53 7.60
N GLY A 244 -25.43 7.22 7.40
CA GLY A 244 -24.90 6.63 6.17
C GLY A 244 -23.38 6.47 6.07
N PHE A 245 -22.61 6.84 7.10
CA PHE A 245 -21.18 6.55 7.24
C PHE A 245 -20.82 6.11 8.67
N LEU A 246 -19.73 5.36 8.79
CA LEU A 246 -19.18 4.91 10.07
C LEU A 246 -18.37 6.03 10.73
N TYR A 247 -18.63 6.30 12.01
CA TYR A 247 -17.94 7.32 12.80
C TYR A 247 -17.53 6.85 14.21
N SER A 248 -17.90 5.63 14.59
CA SER A 248 -17.68 5.04 15.91
C SER A 248 -16.49 4.06 15.91
N GLY A 249 -16.02 3.65 17.10
CA GLY A 249 -14.87 2.75 17.23
C GLY A 249 -13.56 3.43 16.82
N LEU A 250 -12.74 2.79 15.97
CA LEU A 250 -11.50 3.41 15.49
C LEU A 250 -11.77 4.67 14.65
N TRP A 251 -12.94 4.73 14.04
CA TRP A 251 -13.38 5.86 13.21
C TRP A 251 -13.67 7.11 14.06
N ALA A 252 -13.89 6.96 15.37
CA ALA A 252 -14.07 8.10 16.27
C ALA A 252 -12.77 8.89 16.51
N PHE A 253 -11.61 8.29 16.23
CA PHE A 253 -10.28 8.89 16.44
C PHE A 253 -9.63 9.34 15.14
N SER A 254 -9.87 8.61 14.05
CA SER A 254 -9.34 8.88 12.72
C SER A 254 -10.44 8.67 11.70
N ARG A 255 -10.57 9.56 10.71
CA ARG A 255 -11.57 9.34 9.65
C ARG A 255 -11.19 8.23 8.69
N HIS A 256 -9.94 7.78 8.68
CA HIS A 256 -9.44 6.68 7.83
C HIS A 256 -8.39 5.84 8.59
N PRO A 257 -8.76 5.11 9.65
CA PRO A 257 -7.81 4.41 10.51
C PRO A 257 -7.09 3.26 9.77
N ASN A 258 -7.75 2.62 8.80
CA ASN A 258 -7.10 1.65 7.91
C ASN A 258 -6.05 2.30 7.00
N PHE A 259 -6.28 3.52 6.52
CA PHE A 259 -5.28 4.26 5.74
C PHE A 259 -4.12 4.75 6.59
N VAL A 260 -4.33 4.99 7.88
CA VAL A 260 -3.23 5.26 8.82
C VAL A 260 -2.34 4.04 8.95
N GLY A 261 -2.92 2.86 9.21
CA GLY A 261 -2.15 1.61 9.27
C GLY A 261 -1.37 1.36 7.97
N GLU A 262 -2.04 1.52 6.84
CA GLU A 262 -1.45 1.29 5.51
C GLU A 262 -0.25 2.23 5.25
N GLN A 263 -0.39 3.52 5.54
CA GLN A 263 0.71 4.48 5.41
C GLN A 263 1.84 4.20 6.40
N LEU A 264 1.51 3.83 7.65
CA LEU A 264 2.50 3.47 8.66
C LEU A 264 3.30 2.24 8.26
N PHE A 265 2.66 1.22 7.69
CA PHE A 265 3.32 -0.01 7.26
C PHE A 265 4.49 0.29 6.30
N TRP A 266 4.23 1.06 5.24
CA TRP A 266 5.23 1.38 4.23
C TRP A 266 6.26 2.42 4.71
N ALA A 267 5.83 3.38 5.55
CA ALA A 267 6.75 4.33 6.16
C ALA A 267 7.74 3.65 7.14
N LEU A 268 7.27 2.66 7.91
CA LEU A 268 8.10 1.87 8.81
C LEU A 268 9.09 1.00 8.04
N LEU A 269 8.69 0.40 6.91
CA LEU A 269 9.60 -0.36 6.06
C LEU A 269 10.73 0.52 5.49
N TYR A 270 10.39 1.73 5.06
CA TYR A 270 11.39 2.73 4.66
C TYR A 270 12.29 3.14 5.83
N GLN A 271 11.72 3.46 6.99
CA GLN A 271 12.51 3.89 8.14
C GLN A 271 13.45 2.79 8.64
N TRP A 272 13.03 1.53 8.51
CA TRP A 272 13.87 0.36 8.78
C TRP A 272 15.09 0.34 7.85
N SER A 273 14.94 0.60 6.55
CA SER A 273 16.07 0.67 5.62
C SER A 273 17.02 1.82 5.90
N ALA A 274 16.49 3.00 6.23
CA ALA A 274 17.31 4.14 6.64
C ALA A 274 18.13 3.79 7.88
N PHE A 275 17.49 3.22 8.91
CA PHE A 275 18.15 2.89 10.17
C PHE A 275 19.28 1.86 10.01
N ILE A 276 19.05 0.75 9.31
CA ILE A 276 20.08 -0.30 9.17
C ILE A 276 21.21 0.08 8.21
N THR A 277 21.01 1.09 7.37
CA THR A 277 22.06 1.64 6.49
C THR A 277 22.79 2.81 7.14
N ASP A 278 22.60 3.01 8.45
CA ASP A 278 23.19 4.08 9.26
C ASP A 278 22.95 5.47 8.65
N SER A 279 21.72 5.70 8.18
CA SER A 279 21.32 6.98 7.60
C SER A 279 19.97 7.45 8.10
N VAL A 280 19.80 8.77 8.18
CA VAL A 280 18.50 9.40 8.48
C VAL A 280 17.56 9.33 7.27
N TYR A 281 18.11 9.31 6.05
CA TYR A 281 17.33 9.23 4.81
C TYR A 281 18.08 8.49 3.70
N ASN A 282 17.35 7.90 2.77
CA ASN A 282 17.93 7.28 1.58
C ASN A 282 16.97 7.40 0.39
N TRP A 283 17.45 7.07 -0.81
CA TRP A 283 16.68 7.22 -2.05
C TRP A 283 15.38 6.40 -2.10
N THR A 284 15.26 5.33 -1.31
CA THR A 284 14.03 4.51 -1.26
C THR A 284 12.85 5.24 -0.62
N GLY A 285 13.11 6.36 0.06
CA GLY A 285 12.10 7.25 0.63
C GLY A 285 11.16 7.87 -0.40
N VAL A 286 11.56 7.93 -1.69
CA VAL A 286 10.69 8.38 -2.79
C VAL A 286 9.45 7.48 -2.90
N GLY A 287 9.58 6.17 -2.68
CA GLY A 287 8.46 5.24 -2.67
C GLY A 287 7.48 5.55 -1.54
N ALA A 288 7.97 5.66 -0.31
CA ALA A 288 7.15 5.99 0.85
C ALA A 288 6.47 7.37 0.69
N LEU A 289 7.20 8.40 0.25
CA LEU A 289 6.64 9.74 0.02
C LEU A 289 5.56 9.73 -1.07
N GLY A 290 5.83 9.07 -2.21
CA GLY A 290 4.85 8.92 -3.28
C GLY A 290 3.58 8.22 -2.81
N TYR A 291 3.72 7.22 -1.94
CA TYR A 291 2.62 6.50 -1.34
C TYR A 291 1.78 7.38 -0.41
N LEU A 292 2.40 8.16 0.47
CA LEU A 292 1.72 9.13 1.33
C LEU A 292 0.94 10.18 0.50
N LEU A 293 1.56 10.71 -0.55
CA LEU A 293 0.92 11.69 -1.45
C LEU A 293 -0.28 11.09 -2.21
N LEU A 294 -0.16 9.84 -2.67
CA LEU A 294 -1.27 9.11 -3.28
C LEU A 294 -2.44 8.98 -2.30
N PHE A 295 -2.17 8.55 -1.08
CA PHE A 295 -3.19 8.41 -0.04
C PHE A 295 -3.83 9.76 0.31
N GLN A 296 -3.04 10.82 0.39
CA GLN A 296 -3.56 12.17 0.62
C GLN A 296 -4.54 12.61 -0.48
N GLY A 297 -4.19 12.44 -1.75
CA GLY A 297 -5.06 12.79 -2.89
C GLY A 297 -6.30 11.91 -2.99
N SER A 298 -6.12 10.60 -2.86
CA SER A 298 -7.18 9.58 -2.89
C SER A 298 -8.21 9.77 -1.77
N THR A 299 -7.73 10.10 -0.57
CA THR A 299 -8.58 10.36 0.60
C THR A 299 -9.35 11.66 0.44
N TRP A 300 -8.68 12.73 0.00
CA TRP A 300 -9.34 14.00 -0.27
C TRP A 300 -10.51 13.84 -1.26
N LEU A 301 -10.29 13.14 -2.39
CA LEU A 301 -11.35 12.88 -3.36
C LEU A 301 -12.52 12.08 -2.73
N THR A 302 -12.19 11.05 -1.97
CA THR A 302 -13.18 10.22 -1.25
C THR A 302 -14.02 11.06 -0.29
N GLU A 303 -13.42 11.96 0.47
CA GLU A 303 -14.12 12.83 1.41
C GLU A 303 -14.99 13.88 0.73
N VAL A 304 -14.53 14.46 -0.39
CA VAL A 304 -15.35 15.36 -1.23
C VAL A 304 -16.62 14.64 -1.69
N ILE A 305 -16.49 13.41 -2.18
CA ILE A 305 -17.63 12.61 -2.64
C ILE A 305 -18.52 12.18 -1.47
N THR A 306 -17.96 11.92 -0.29
CA THR A 306 -18.74 11.51 0.88
C THR A 306 -19.51 12.69 1.46
N SER A 307 -18.89 13.87 1.56
CA SER A 307 -19.51 15.09 2.08
C SER A 307 -20.64 15.64 1.20
N SER A 308 -20.65 15.33 -0.10
CA SER A 308 -21.77 15.67 -0.98
C SER A 308 -22.97 14.74 -0.82
N LYS A 309 -22.74 13.51 -0.33
CA LYS A 309 -23.79 12.50 -0.08
C LYS A 309 -24.41 12.63 1.31
N TYR A 310 -23.60 12.89 2.34
CA TYR A 310 -24.05 12.87 3.73
C TYR A 310 -23.78 14.22 4.41
N LYS A 311 -24.85 14.94 4.78
CA LYS A 311 -24.77 16.30 5.35
C LYS A 311 -23.94 16.34 6.64
N ASP A 312 -24.13 15.34 7.51
CA ASP A 312 -23.46 15.26 8.81
C ASP A 312 -21.96 14.94 8.71
N TYR A 313 -21.49 14.51 7.54
CA TYR A 313 -20.07 14.23 7.34
C TYR A 313 -19.22 15.50 7.52
N LYS A 314 -19.77 16.69 7.21
CA LYS A 314 -19.07 17.96 7.47
C LYS A 314 -18.92 18.25 8.96
N VAL A 315 -19.85 17.80 9.79
CA VAL A 315 -19.73 17.91 11.25
C VAL A 315 -18.63 16.97 11.72
N TYR A 316 -18.63 15.73 11.25
CA TYR A 316 -17.59 14.74 11.55
C TYR A 316 -16.17 15.22 11.14
N GLN A 317 -16.01 15.80 9.94
CA GLN A 317 -14.74 16.36 9.46
C GLN A 317 -14.20 17.48 10.35
N LYS A 318 -15.06 18.26 11.01
CA LYS A 318 -14.64 19.34 11.92
C LYS A 318 -14.05 18.80 13.22
N HIS A 319 -14.46 17.62 13.67
CA HIS A 319 -14.12 17.10 15.00
C HIS A 319 -13.06 15.99 14.97
N VAL A 320 -13.15 15.07 14.00
CA VAL A 320 -12.21 13.96 13.86
C VAL A 320 -11.19 14.30 12.78
N SER A 321 -9.91 14.02 12.97
CA SER A 321 -8.86 14.27 11.97
C SER A 321 -8.84 13.21 10.86
N MET A 322 -8.32 13.56 9.67
CA MET A 322 -8.27 12.64 8.52
C MET A 322 -7.46 11.36 8.82
N PHE A 323 -6.24 11.54 9.36
CA PHE A 323 -5.30 10.46 9.64
C PHE A 323 -4.97 10.39 11.12
N LEU A 324 -4.07 11.24 11.64
CA LEU A 324 -3.64 11.17 13.04
C LEU A 324 -4.69 11.77 14.00
N PRO A 325 -4.99 11.09 15.11
CA PRO A 325 -6.02 11.53 16.04
C PRO A 325 -5.65 12.83 16.75
N ARG A 326 -6.66 13.62 17.11
CA ARG A 326 -6.47 14.81 17.96
C ARG A 326 -6.24 14.38 19.40
N VAL A 327 -5.39 15.10 20.11
CA VAL A 327 -5.15 14.85 21.54
C VAL A 327 -6.45 14.93 22.35
N SER A 328 -7.36 15.87 22.02
CA SER A 328 -8.67 15.98 22.67
C SER A 328 -9.52 14.74 22.47
N ALA A 329 -9.63 14.23 21.24
CA ALA A 329 -10.39 13.03 20.92
C ALA A 329 -9.86 11.79 21.68
N VAL A 330 -8.54 11.68 21.87
CA VAL A 330 -7.94 10.60 22.68
C VAL A 330 -8.32 10.74 24.16
N LYS A 331 -8.32 11.97 24.69
CA LYS A 331 -8.70 12.24 26.09
C LYS A 331 -10.19 12.00 26.36
N GLU A 332 -11.03 12.33 25.40
CA GLU A 332 -12.49 12.25 25.49
C GLU A 332 -13.03 10.85 25.15
N GLY A 333 -12.17 9.92 24.74
CA GLY A 333 -12.57 8.54 24.39
C GLY A 333 -13.13 8.37 22.98
N GLY A 334 -13.01 9.40 22.13
CA GLY A 334 -13.47 9.42 20.75
C GLY A 334 -14.51 10.52 20.49
N PHE A 335 -14.82 10.76 19.22
CA PHE A 335 -15.91 11.66 18.83
C PHE A 335 -17.29 11.03 19.03
N TYR A 336 -18.22 11.85 19.53
CA TYR A 336 -19.65 11.58 19.62
C TYR A 336 -20.43 12.72 18.94
N PHE A 337 -21.62 12.44 18.41
CA PHE A 337 -22.40 13.53 17.82
C PHE A 337 -22.96 14.46 18.91
N PRO A 338 -23.02 15.80 18.69
CA PRO A 338 -23.47 16.74 19.71
C PRO A 338 -24.87 16.49 20.29
N GLU A 339 -25.76 15.86 19.52
CA GLU A 339 -27.09 15.46 20.00
C GLU A 339 -27.03 14.31 21.02
N GLU A 340 -26.02 13.46 20.94
CA GLU A 340 -25.78 12.34 21.86
C GLU A 340 -25.18 12.84 23.19
N GLU A 341 -24.30 13.86 23.16
CA GLU A 341 -23.79 14.50 24.38
C GLU A 341 -24.90 15.14 25.21
N ALA A 342 -25.91 15.73 24.56
CA ALA A 342 -27.06 16.34 25.24
C ALA A 342 -28.00 15.31 25.88
N GLU A 343 -28.09 14.09 25.32
CA GLU A 343 -28.84 12.98 25.92
C GLU A 343 -28.03 12.32 27.05
N GLU A 344 -26.72 12.16 26.91
CA GLU A 344 -25.86 11.65 28.00
C GLU A 344 -25.84 12.57 29.22
N ASN A 345 -25.73 13.89 29.01
CA ASN A 345 -25.73 14.86 30.11
C ASN A 345 -27.09 15.04 30.79
N LYS A 346 -28.19 14.55 30.19
CA LYS A 346 -29.51 14.48 30.84
C LYS A 346 -29.69 13.21 31.68
N ASN A 347 -28.89 12.19 31.43
CA ASN A 347 -28.95 10.88 32.11
C ASN A 347 -27.84 10.71 33.17
N LYS A 348 -26.98 11.71 33.34
CA LYS A 348 -26.05 11.89 34.47
C LYS A 348 -26.64 12.92 35.43
#